data_AF-A0A061IP33-F1
#
_entry.id   AF-A0A061IP33-F1
#
_cell.length_a   1.000
_cell.length_b   1.000
_cell.length_c   1.000
_cell.angle_alpha   90.00
_cell.angle_beta   90.00
_cell.angle_gamma   90.00
#
_symmetry.space_group_name_H-M   'P 1'
#
loop_
_entity.id
_entity.type
_entity.pdbx_description
1 polymer ?
#
loop_
_entity_poly.entity_id
_entity_poly.type
_entity_poly.pdbx_seq_one_letter_code
_entity_poly.pdbx_strand_id
1 'polypeptide(L)'
;MADTAAGPGGSGTTYREPVSDYQVLREKAASQRRDVERALTRFMAKTGETQSLFKDDVSTFPLIAARPFTIPYLTALLPSELEIQQMEETDSSEQDEQTDTENIALHISTVGSPLLPASHILKQLFPH
;
A
#
# COMPACT_ATOMS: atom_id res chain seq x y z
N MET A 1 -52.83 -41.68 12.90
CA MET A 1 -51.71 -42.62 13.02
C MET A 1 -51.03 -42.75 11.67
N ALA A 2 -49.97 -41.98 11.47
CA ALA A 2 -48.80 -42.30 10.65
C ALA A 2 -47.72 -41.28 11.05
N ASP A 3 -46.53 -41.80 11.31
CA ASP A 3 -45.45 -41.24 12.11
C ASP A 3 -44.31 -40.69 11.21
N THR A 4 -43.66 -39.63 11.71
CA THR A 4 -42.28 -39.12 11.52
C THR A 4 -41.42 -39.50 10.31
N ALA A 5 -40.83 -38.48 9.67
CA ALA A 5 -39.40 -38.48 9.30
C ALA A 5 -38.86 -37.04 9.15
N ALA A 6 -37.93 -36.67 10.04
CA ALA A 6 -37.13 -35.46 9.95
C ALA A 6 -36.21 -35.50 8.72
N GLY A 7 -36.22 -34.42 7.93
CA GLY A 7 -35.23 -34.20 6.87
C GLY A 7 -33.97 -33.52 7.44
N PRO A 8 -32.77 -34.08 7.26
CA PRO A 8 -31.52 -33.46 7.67
C PRO A 8 -30.98 -32.54 6.57
N GLY A 9 -30.20 -31.54 6.95
CA GLY A 9 -29.17 -31.00 6.06
C GLY A 9 -29.56 -29.75 5.29
N GLY A 10 -29.05 -28.63 5.78
CA GLY A 10 -29.05 -27.37 5.08
C GLY A 10 -28.47 -26.29 5.98
N SER A 11 -27.28 -26.56 6.52
CA SER A 11 -26.40 -25.51 7.04
C SER A 11 -26.34 -24.43 5.97
N GLY A 12 -27.10 -23.34 6.16
CA GLY A 12 -27.01 -22.18 5.30
C GLY A 12 -25.55 -21.79 5.30
N THR A 13 -24.86 -22.13 4.24
CA THR A 13 -23.49 -21.70 4.02
C THR A 13 -23.61 -20.20 3.97
N THR A 14 -23.21 -19.54 5.04
CA THR A 14 -23.09 -18.09 5.10
C THR A 14 -22.25 -17.71 3.91
N TYR A 15 -22.89 -17.22 2.86
CA TYR A 15 -22.22 -16.71 1.69
C TYR A 15 -21.35 -15.57 2.19
N ARG A 16 -20.05 -15.83 2.29
CA ARG A 16 -19.06 -14.78 2.51
C ARG A 16 -18.99 -14.06 1.18
N GLU A 17 -19.47 -12.82 1.17
CA GLU A 17 -19.28 -11.91 0.04
C GLU A 17 -17.82 -11.99 -0.40
N PRO A 18 -17.54 -12.16 -1.72
CA PRO A 18 -16.18 -12.18 -2.20
C PRO A 18 -15.48 -10.92 -1.71
N VAL A 19 -14.45 -11.12 -0.88
CA VAL A 19 -13.56 -10.03 -0.48
C VAL A 19 -13.08 -9.39 -1.78
N SER A 20 -13.41 -8.11 -1.98
CA SER A 20 -13.07 -7.42 -3.23
C SER A 20 -11.56 -7.53 -3.50
N ASP A 21 -11.14 -7.79 -4.74
CA ASP A 21 -9.73 -7.96 -5.10
C ASP A 21 -8.86 -6.78 -4.63
N TYR A 22 -9.41 -5.57 -4.57
CA TYR A 22 -8.71 -4.39 -4.04
C TYR A 22 -8.42 -4.52 -2.54
N GLN A 23 -9.36 -5.07 -1.76
CA GLN A 23 -9.16 -5.31 -0.33
C GLN A 23 -8.05 -6.34 -0.10
N VAL A 24 -8.04 -7.42 -0.88
CA VAL A 24 -6.97 -8.43 -0.83
C VAL A 24 -5.62 -7.84 -1.21
N LEU A 25 -5.57 -7.01 -2.26
CA LEU A 25 -4.36 -6.31 -2.68
C LEU A 25 -3.80 -5.39 -1.57
N ARG A 26 -4.67 -4.60 -0.93
CA ARG A 26 -4.27 -3.75 0.19
C ARG A 26 -3.79 -4.57 1.39
N GLU A 27 -4.46 -5.66 1.72
CA GLU A 27 -4.04 -6.56 2.80
C GLU A 27 -2.67 -7.18 2.54
N LYS A 28 -2.43 -7.63 1.30
CA LYS A 28 -1.13 -8.18 0.88
C LYS A 28 -0.03 -7.13 0.97
N ALA A 29 -0.27 -5.93 0.47
CA ALA A 29 0.68 -4.81 0.55
C ALA A 29 0.97 -4.42 2.01
N ALA A 30 -0.07 -4.32 2.84
CA ALA A 30 0.09 -4.02 4.26
C ALA A 30 0.85 -5.13 5.02
N SER A 31 0.63 -6.39 4.65
CA SER A 31 1.36 -7.52 5.22
C SER A 31 2.83 -7.50 4.83
N GLN A 32 3.13 -7.27 3.54
CA GLN A 32 4.50 -7.11 3.08
C GLN A 32 5.22 -5.95 3.79
N ARG A 33 4.57 -4.79 3.94
CA ARG A 33 5.13 -3.64 4.68
C ARG A 33 5.49 -4.02 6.12
N ARG A 34 4.57 -4.67 6.84
CA ARG A 34 4.83 -5.14 8.21
C ARG A 34 6.00 -6.13 8.28
N ASP A 35 6.08 -7.05 7.32
CA ASP A 35 7.14 -8.06 7.30
C ASP A 35 8.51 -7.44 7.00
N VAL A 36 8.57 -6.47 6.09
CA VAL A 36 9.79 -5.68 5.80
C VAL A 36 10.22 -4.89 7.03
N GLU A 37 9.30 -4.16 7.67
CA GLU A 37 9.58 -3.40 8.89
C GLU A 37 10.14 -4.32 9.99
N ARG A 38 9.49 -5.47 10.24
CA ARG A 38 9.95 -6.45 11.23
C ARG A 38 11.31 -7.04 10.89
N ALA A 39 11.53 -7.40 9.64
CA ALA A 39 12.80 -7.96 9.20
C ALA A 39 13.94 -6.95 9.39
N LEU A 40 13.71 -5.69 9.00
CA LEU A 40 14.68 -4.61 9.17
C LEU A 40 14.96 -4.33 10.66
N THR A 41 13.92 -4.22 11.50
CA THR A 41 14.11 -4.03 12.95
C THR A 41 14.92 -5.17 13.56
N ARG A 42 14.61 -6.42 13.22
CA ARG A 42 15.37 -7.60 13.70
C ARG A 42 16.81 -7.58 13.19
N PHE A 43 17.03 -7.18 11.95
CA PHE A 43 18.37 -7.06 11.38
C PHE A 43 19.20 -6.01 12.12
N MET A 44 18.64 -4.82 12.36
CA MET A 44 19.31 -3.75 13.11
C MET A 44 19.60 -4.16 14.55
N ALA A 45 18.64 -4.82 15.21
CA ALA A 45 18.84 -5.34 16.56
C ALA A 45 19.92 -6.44 16.62
N LYS A 46 20.07 -7.24 15.57
CA LYS A 46 21.08 -8.31 15.52
C LYS A 46 22.48 -7.80 15.17
N THR A 47 22.58 -6.70 14.45
CA THR A 47 23.86 -6.15 13.95
C THR A 47 24.38 -4.96 14.77
N GLY A 48 23.50 -4.30 15.52
CA GLY A 48 23.83 -3.13 16.35
C GLY A 48 23.82 -3.41 17.84
N GLU A 49 24.09 -2.35 18.60
CA GLU A 49 23.89 -2.34 20.04
C GLU A 49 22.40 -2.36 20.37
N THR A 50 22.03 -3.14 21.38
CA THR A 50 20.65 -3.27 21.82
C THR A 50 20.51 -3.00 23.31
N GLN A 51 19.31 -2.55 23.69
CA GLN A 51 18.87 -2.49 25.08
C GLN A 51 17.65 -3.38 25.24
N SER A 52 17.58 -4.12 26.34
CA SER A 52 16.39 -4.93 26.63
C SER A 52 15.42 -4.16 27.52
N LEU A 53 14.13 -4.40 27.30
CA LEU A 53 13.07 -3.99 28.21
C LEU A 53 13.15 -4.72 29.56
N PHE A 54 13.70 -5.94 29.57
CA PHE A 54 13.78 -6.80 30.75
C PHE A 54 15.23 -7.17 31.04
N LYS A 55 15.64 -7.08 32.32
CA LYS A 55 17.03 -7.30 32.74
C LYS A 55 17.49 -8.74 32.53
N ASP A 56 16.58 -9.70 32.67
CA ASP A 56 16.87 -11.13 32.63
C ASP A 56 16.56 -11.77 31.27
N ASP A 57 15.89 -11.05 30.37
CA ASP A 57 15.55 -11.53 29.02
C ASP A 57 15.95 -10.50 27.97
N VAL A 58 17.19 -10.60 27.55
CA VAL A 58 17.78 -9.77 26.49
C VAL A 58 17.40 -10.20 25.07
N SER A 59 16.75 -11.35 24.91
CA SER A 59 16.56 -11.98 23.60
C SER A 59 15.17 -11.79 23.00
N THR A 60 14.13 -11.68 23.84
CA THR A 60 12.74 -11.64 23.38
C THR A 60 12.34 -10.26 22.83
N PHE A 61 12.84 -9.17 23.42
CA PHE A 61 12.52 -7.79 23.01
C PHE A 61 13.76 -6.89 22.90
N PRO A 62 14.67 -7.15 21.94
CA PRO A 62 15.85 -6.33 21.75
C PRO A 62 15.47 -5.00 21.07
N LEU A 63 15.57 -3.89 21.81
CA LEU A 63 15.39 -2.54 21.27
C LEU A 63 16.71 -2.02 20.72
N ILE A 64 16.65 -1.24 19.63
CA ILE A 64 17.83 -0.56 19.07
C ILE A 64 18.31 0.48 20.10
N ALA A 65 19.59 0.40 20.50
CA ALA A 65 20.14 1.35 21.46
C ALA A 65 20.18 2.77 20.89
N ALA A 66 19.83 3.76 21.73
CA ALA A 66 19.92 5.16 21.36
C ALA A 66 21.39 5.56 21.13
N ARG A 67 21.68 6.13 19.96
CA ARG A 67 22.99 6.70 19.64
C ARG A 67 22.91 8.22 19.77
N PRO A 68 23.60 8.83 20.75
CA PRO A 68 23.64 10.29 20.85
C PRO A 68 24.28 10.89 19.60
N PHE A 69 23.62 11.89 19.02
CA PHE A 69 24.18 12.68 17.92
C PHE A 69 24.74 13.99 18.47
N THR A 70 25.81 14.50 17.85
CA THR A 70 26.41 15.78 18.22
C THR A 70 25.49 16.97 17.93
N ILE A 71 24.60 16.84 16.95
CA ILE A 71 23.64 17.87 16.55
C ILE A 71 22.24 17.23 16.38
N PRO A 72 21.47 17.04 17.46
CA PRO A 72 20.26 16.20 17.46
C PRO A 72 19.10 16.77 16.64
N TYR A 73 19.09 18.08 16.39
CA TYR A 73 17.99 18.74 15.68
C TYR A 73 18.11 18.61 14.15
N LEU A 74 19.30 18.41 13.59
CA LEU A 74 19.45 18.39 12.12
C LEU A 74 18.75 17.20 11.49
N THR A 75 18.85 16.01 12.07
CA THR A 75 18.21 14.80 11.52
C THR A 75 16.70 14.81 11.63
N ALA A 76 16.13 15.64 12.50
CA ALA A 76 14.68 15.80 12.67
C ALA A 76 14.11 16.97 11.85
N LEU A 77 14.93 17.97 11.51
CA LEU A 77 14.52 19.17 10.78
C LEU A 77 14.79 19.08 9.28
N LEU A 78 15.82 18.34 8.87
CA LEU A 78 16.17 18.18 7.46
C LEU A 78 15.45 16.96 6.87
N PRO A 79 14.92 17.06 5.64
CA PRO A 79 14.39 15.91 4.92
C PRO A 79 15.39 14.77 4.91
N SER A 80 14.91 13.56 5.09
CA SER A 80 15.75 12.38 4.92
C SER A 80 16.10 12.18 3.45
N GLU A 81 17.24 11.56 3.17
CA GLU A 81 17.68 11.21 1.80
C GLU A 81 16.58 10.45 1.02
N LEU A 82 15.84 9.58 1.71
CA LEU A 82 14.73 8.82 1.13
C LEU A 82 13.55 9.73 0.75
N GLU A 83 13.22 10.73 1.58
CA GLU A 83 12.15 11.68 1.28
C GLU A 83 12.52 12.58 0.09
N ILE A 84 13.79 12.97 -0.02
CA ILE A 84 14.30 13.76 -1.15
C ILE A 84 14.11 12.98 -2.46
N GLN A 85 14.52 11.71 -2.50
CA GLN A 85 14.36 10.85 -3.68
C GLN A 85 12.89 10.68 -4.08
N GLN A 86 11.99 10.50 -3.11
CA GLN A 86 10.55 10.37 -3.39
C GLN A 86 9.93 11.65 -3.98
N MET A 87 10.41 12.82 -3.56
CA MET A 87 9.94 14.10 -4.12
C MET A 87 10.41 14.26 -5.57
N GLU A 88 11.65 13.88 -5.88
CA GLU A 88 12.22 13.97 -7.23
C GLU A 88 11.52 13.05 -8.25
N GLU A 89 11.08 11.86 -7.84
CA GLU A 89 10.37 10.91 -8.73
C GLU A 89 8.99 11.42 -9.20
N THR A 90 8.36 12.34 -8.48
CA THR A 90 7.04 12.89 -8.83
C THR A 90 7.09 14.08 -9.80
N ASP A 91 8.25 14.72 -9.96
CA ASP A 91 8.44 15.91 -10.80
C ASP A 91 8.67 15.56 -12.29
N SER A 92 8.97 14.29 -12.60
CA SER A 92 9.31 13.83 -13.97
C SER A 92 8.08 13.48 -14.85
N SER A 93 6.86 13.83 -14.46
CA SER A 93 5.62 13.42 -15.17
C SER A 93 5.11 14.42 -16.23
N GLU A 94 5.77 15.56 -16.43
CA GLU A 94 5.32 16.62 -17.34
C GLU A 94 6.25 16.81 -18.56
N GLN A 95 6.43 15.78 -19.40
CA GLN A 95 6.99 15.97 -20.75
C GLN A 95 6.80 14.72 -21.64
N ASP A 96 5.58 14.43 -22.05
CA ASP A 96 5.32 13.68 -23.29
C ASP A 96 3.83 13.77 -23.64
N GLU A 97 3.44 14.77 -24.43
CA GLU A 97 2.24 14.74 -25.30
C GLU A 97 2.25 15.97 -26.20
N GLN A 98 3.28 16.11 -27.04
CA GLN A 98 3.18 17.02 -28.19
C GLN A 98 4.13 16.69 -29.34
N THR A 99 3.89 15.55 -30.00
CA THR A 99 4.01 15.41 -31.46
C THR A 99 3.34 14.10 -31.85
N ASP A 100 2.21 14.16 -32.56
CA ASP A 100 1.81 13.26 -33.67
C ASP A 100 0.29 13.34 -33.92
N THR A 101 -0.21 14.54 -34.26
CA THR A 101 -1.64 14.79 -34.54
C THR A 101 -2.09 14.40 -35.97
N GLU A 102 -1.31 13.67 -36.76
CA GLU A 102 -1.57 13.59 -38.21
C GLU A 102 -1.41 12.17 -38.82
N ASN A 103 -1.75 11.07 -38.11
CA ASN A 103 -1.71 9.75 -38.79
C ASN A 103 -2.72 8.65 -38.39
N ILE A 104 -3.73 8.91 -37.56
CA ILE A 104 -4.71 7.87 -37.19
C ILE A 104 -6.16 8.27 -37.55
N ALA A 105 -6.32 8.99 -38.66
CA ALA A 105 -7.64 9.23 -39.25
C ALA A 105 -8.18 8.04 -40.09
N LEU A 106 -7.44 6.93 -40.20
CA LEU A 106 -7.75 5.90 -41.20
C LEU A 106 -8.01 4.48 -40.68
N HIS A 107 -7.99 4.22 -39.37
CA HIS A 107 -8.29 2.87 -38.88
C HIS A 107 -9.65 2.73 -38.15
N ILE A 108 -10.70 2.69 -38.97
CA ILE A 108 -11.82 1.76 -38.85
C ILE A 108 -12.65 1.84 -37.56
N SER A 109 -13.73 2.59 -37.69
CA SER A 109 -15.07 2.34 -37.14
C SER A 109 -15.33 0.91 -36.62
N THR A 110 -15.25 0.67 -35.31
CA THR A 110 -16.16 -0.28 -34.64
C THR A 110 -16.18 -0.08 -33.11
N VAL A 111 -17.40 0.05 -32.58
CA VAL A 111 -17.83 -0.04 -31.17
C VAL A 111 -17.37 1.02 -30.13
N GLY A 112 -18.23 2.04 -29.97
CA GLY A 112 -18.86 2.42 -28.69
C GLY A 112 -18.02 2.61 -27.42
N SER A 113 -17.70 3.87 -27.12
CA SER A 113 -17.96 4.60 -25.85
C SER A 113 -17.08 5.86 -25.82
N PRO A 114 -17.60 7.09 -25.61
CA PRO A 114 -16.73 8.25 -25.44
C PRO A 114 -16.10 8.16 -24.04
N LEU A 115 -14.83 7.76 -24.00
CA LEU A 115 -14.00 7.90 -22.81
C LEU A 115 -13.90 9.40 -22.51
N LEU A 116 -14.61 9.89 -21.51
CA LEU A 116 -14.54 11.29 -21.13
C LEU A 116 -13.15 11.58 -20.54
N PRO A 117 -12.52 12.71 -20.92
CA PRO A 117 -11.20 13.05 -20.41
C PRO A 117 -11.27 13.22 -18.89
N ALA A 118 -10.22 12.78 -18.19
CA ALA A 118 -10.14 12.80 -16.72
C ALA A 118 -10.37 14.19 -16.12
N SER A 119 -10.09 15.25 -16.88
CA SER A 119 -10.40 16.65 -16.54
C SER A 119 -11.89 16.90 -16.30
N HIS A 120 -12.77 16.15 -16.97
CA HIS A 120 -14.21 16.25 -16.79
C HIS A 120 -14.69 15.54 -15.52
N ILE A 121 -14.04 14.44 -15.14
CA ILE A 121 -14.35 13.68 -13.91
C ILE A 121 -13.90 14.48 -12.68
N LEU A 122 -12.74 15.13 -12.74
CA LEU A 122 -12.23 15.93 -11.62
C LEU A 122 -13.14 17.13 -11.29
N LYS A 123 -13.74 17.76 -12.31
CA LYS A 123 -14.71 18.87 -12.10
C LYS A 123 -16.00 18.45 -11.42
N GLN A 124 -16.42 17.19 -11.59
CA GLN A 124 -17.63 16.67 -10.96
C GLN A 124 -17.39 16.27 -9.50
N LEU A 125 -16.17 15.85 -9.15
CA LEU A 125 -15.84 15.40 -7.81
C LEU A 125 -15.58 16.56 -6.83
N PHE A 126 -15.19 17.74 -7.34
CA PHE A 126 -14.94 18.93 -6.54
C PHE A 126 -15.66 20.16 -7.12
N PRO A 127 -16.99 20.28 -6.91
CA PRO A 127 -17.70 21.51 -7.22
C PRO A 127 -17.35 22.59 -6.18
N HIS A 128 -17.11 23.82 -6.66
CA HIS A 128 -16.91 25.00 -5.82
C HIS A 128 -18.21 25.39 -5.10
#